data_AF-A0A6J5XUL5-F1
#
_entry.id   AF-A0A6J5XUL5-F1
#
_cell.length_a   1.000
_cell.length_b   1.000
_cell.length_c   1.000
_cell.angle_alpha   90.00
_cell.angle_beta   90.00
_cell.angle_gamma   90.00
#
_symmetry.space_group_name_H-M   'P 1'
#
loop_
_entity.id
_entity.type
_entity.pdbx_description
1 polymer ?
#
loop_
_entity_poly.entity_id
_entity_poly.type
_entity_poly.pdbx_seq_one_letter_code
_entity_poly.pdbx_strand_id
1 'polypeptide(L)'
;MERRLRVMGIPEGAVAGDTDTNSKSLYICTYKCNSRSFHARYDISAIGLSDLSSILKSKSQLKIDKLELLRKLASVEGKDVPYDTGCCLFGSQILLAGGRKPEDLEQDDTSLYELDAGTQIYLFEADDNEKTKAKVYNHGNRFGSFPPPHSHSHSHGGGIIKGGCCYGELHQGKPQPLVVEVAGKLFVLSSGPVDFPSPAFEEFNSNKGIWTTLPDPPPYTGDCRDFSYAIVGTKIMVSTPISSVFCFDADAPNPGQWSVCCAEPFPFEGKALVLDLEEDDNRNKIVFGYERIPGHGYDSSVN
;
A
#
# COMPACT_ATOMS: atom_id res chain seq x y z
N MET A 1 7.63 24.82 24.75
CA MET A 1 7.24 23.41 24.90
C MET A 1 6.99 22.91 23.48
N GLU A 2 7.99 22.29 22.86
CA GLU A 2 7.89 21.77 21.49
C GLU A 2 7.13 20.45 21.53
N ARG A 3 5.97 20.40 20.87
CA ARG A 3 5.13 19.19 20.79
C ARG A 3 5.69 18.29 19.70
N ARG A 4 6.09 17.06 20.04
CA ARG A 4 6.46 16.04 19.06
C ARG A 4 5.22 15.22 18.67
N LEU A 5 5.00 15.08 17.38
CA LEU A 5 3.95 14.23 16.81
C LEU A 5 4.58 12.89 16.43
N ARG A 6 3.94 11.78 16.80
CA ARG A 6 4.35 10.43 16.37
C ARG A 6 3.44 9.95 15.25
N VAL A 7 4.04 9.50 14.15
CA VAL A 7 3.36 8.83 13.05
C VAL A 7 3.50 7.32 13.27
N MET A 8 2.39 6.61 13.44
CA MET A 8 2.39 5.15 13.53
C MET A 8 2.69 4.56 12.14
N GLY A 9 3.78 3.80 12.03
CA GLY A 9 4.26 3.17 10.79
C GLY A 9 5.77 3.17 10.60
N ILE A 10 6.54 3.76 11.52
CA ILE A 10 8.01 3.66 11.55
C ILE A 10 8.40 3.00 12.88
N PRO A 11 9.09 1.84 12.90
CA PRO A 11 9.57 1.25 14.14
C PRO A 11 10.53 2.21 14.84
N GLU A 12 10.37 2.38 16.15
CA GLU A 12 11.22 3.23 16.98
C GLU A 12 12.67 2.72 16.98
N GLY A 13 13.53 3.36 16.20
CA GLY A 13 14.97 3.44 16.47
C GLY A 13 15.26 4.61 17.39
N ALA A 14 16.34 4.50 18.18
CA ALA A 14 16.80 5.53 19.13
C ALA A 14 16.77 6.94 18.52
N VAL A 15 16.43 7.94 19.35
CA VAL A 15 16.46 9.37 18.98
C VAL A 15 17.87 9.72 18.52
N ALA A 16 18.06 9.72 17.21
CA ALA A 16 19.34 10.01 16.61
C ALA A 16 19.55 11.53 16.59
N GLY A 17 20.76 11.96 16.98
CA GLY A 17 21.17 13.36 16.91
C GLY A 17 21.06 13.90 15.48
N ASP A 18 21.07 15.23 15.37
CA ASP A 18 20.88 16.04 14.14
C ASP A 18 21.74 15.63 12.91
N THR A 19 22.68 14.70 13.06
CA THR A 19 23.49 14.13 11.98
C THR A 19 22.81 12.98 11.22
N ASP A 20 21.78 12.36 11.77
CA ASP A 20 21.13 11.14 11.22
C ASP A 20 19.94 11.45 10.29
N THR A 21 19.49 12.69 10.22
CA THR A 21 18.44 13.15 9.29
C THR A 21 18.94 13.29 7.85
N ASN A 22 20.26 13.39 7.64
CA ASN A 22 20.87 13.52 6.31
C ASN A 22 20.92 12.22 5.50
N SER A 23 20.71 11.05 6.13
CA SER A 23 20.71 9.74 5.45
C SER A 23 19.29 9.25 5.11
N LYS A 24 18.25 9.89 5.63
CA LYS A 24 16.86 9.43 5.50
C LYS A 24 16.25 9.91 4.19
N SER A 25 15.51 9.02 3.53
CA SER A 25 14.81 9.31 2.28
C SER A 25 13.31 9.05 2.44
N LEU A 26 12.49 9.89 1.79
CA LEU A 26 11.08 9.65 1.60
C LEU A 26 10.90 8.87 0.29
N TYR A 27 10.23 7.73 0.35
CA TYR A 27 9.85 6.93 -0.81
C TYR A 27 8.42 7.26 -1.23
N ILE A 28 8.20 7.37 -2.53
CA ILE A 28 6.92 7.69 -3.14
C ILE A 28 6.63 6.64 -4.20
N CYS A 29 5.56 5.86 -3.99
CA CYS A 29 5.01 4.97 -4.98
C CYS A 29 3.93 5.71 -5.77
N THR A 30 4.11 5.83 -7.08
CA THR A 30 3.13 6.46 -7.97
C THR A 30 2.55 5.44 -8.92
N TYR A 31 1.25 5.55 -9.17
CA TYR A 31 0.52 4.73 -10.12
C TYR A 31 0.10 5.59 -11.31
N LYS A 32 0.24 5.02 -12.51
CA LYS A 32 -0.26 5.60 -13.75
C LYS A 32 -0.99 4.51 -14.53
N CYS A 33 -2.18 4.84 -15.02
CA CYS A 33 -2.89 4.03 -16.00
C CYS A 33 -2.91 4.79 -17.32
N ASN A 34 -2.46 4.14 -18.39
CA ASN A 34 -2.64 4.66 -19.74
C ASN A 34 -4.00 4.22 -20.26
N SER A 35 -4.94 5.17 -20.38
CA SER A 35 -6.31 4.91 -20.85
C SER A 35 -6.40 4.35 -22.26
N ARG A 36 -5.33 4.40 -23.07
CA ARG A 36 -5.31 3.85 -24.43
C ARG A 36 -4.76 2.43 -24.52
N SER A 37 -3.74 2.13 -23.71
CA SER A 37 -3.07 0.82 -23.76
C SER A 37 -3.54 -0.12 -22.66
N PHE A 38 -4.35 0.38 -21.72
CA PHE A 38 -4.77 -0.38 -20.55
C PHE A 38 -3.57 -1.09 -19.90
N HIS A 39 -2.47 -0.36 -19.73
CA HIS A 39 -1.32 -0.84 -18.97
C HIS A 39 -1.21 -0.06 -17.67
N ALA A 40 -1.14 -0.80 -16.57
CA ALA A 40 -0.75 -0.25 -15.28
C ALA A 40 0.76 -0.04 -15.24
N ARG A 41 1.17 1.08 -14.67
CA ARG A 41 2.57 1.38 -14.35
C ARG A 41 2.69 1.83 -12.91
N TYR A 42 3.65 1.26 -12.20
CA TYR A 42 4.07 1.72 -10.90
C TYR A 42 5.51 2.19 -10.96
N ASP A 43 5.75 3.38 -10.39
CA ASP A 43 7.09 3.93 -10.25
C ASP A 43 7.37 4.17 -8.77
N ILE A 44 8.52 3.68 -8.30
CA ILE A 44 9.05 4.00 -6.97
C ILE A 44 10.12 5.05 -7.16
N SER A 45 9.94 6.18 -6.48
CA SER A 45 10.89 7.27 -6.46
C SER A 45 11.26 7.61 -5.03
N ALA A 46 12.42 8.24 -4.83
CA ALA A 46 12.85 8.71 -3.52
C ALA A 46 13.39 10.14 -3.56
N ILE A 47 13.24 10.85 -2.45
CA ILE A 47 13.83 12.16 -2.21
C ILE A 47 14.48 12.17 -0.82
N GLY A 48 15.70 12.70 -0.71
CA GLY A 48 16.37 12.86 0.59
C GLY A 48 15.60 13.86 1.47
N LEU A 49 15.48 13.59 2.78
CA LEU A 49 14.79 14.51 3.69
C LEU A 49 15.51 15.85 3.82
N SER A 50 16.84 15.88 3.67
CA SER A 50 17.63 17.12 3.57
C SER A 50 17.22 17.96 2.37
N ASP A 51 17.02 17.32 1.22
CA ASP A 51 16.63 17.97 -0.03
C ASP A 51 15.20 18.49 0.09
N LEU A 52 14.28 17.65 0.60
CA LEU A 52 12.89 18.04 0.86
C LEU A 52 12.79 19.22 1.84
N SER A 53 13.56 19.21 2.95
CA SER A 53 13.59 20.32 3.89
C SER A 53 14.12 21.60 3.26
N SER A 54 15.13 21.49 2.38
CA SER A 54 15.70 22.63 1.68
C SER A 54 14.69 23.25 0.72
N ILE A 55 13.91 22.43 0.03
CA ILE A 55 12.79 22.88 -0.82
C ILE A 55 11.75 23.63 0.01
N LEU A 56 11.31 23.07 1.14
CA LEU A 56 10.27 23.66 1.98
C LEU A 56 10.69 24.99 2.64
N LYS A 57 11.98 25.16 2.95
CA LYS A 57 12.54 26.39 3.55
C LYS A 57 12.81 27.48 2.51
N SER A 58 12.90 27.14 1.23
CA SER A 58 13.16 28.09 0.16
C SER A 58 11.95 29.01 -0.06
N LYS A 59 12.10 30.29 0.30
CA LYS A 59 11.07 31.35 0.06
C LYS A 59 10.98 31.77 -1.40
N SER A 60 11.92 31.33 -2.25
CA SER A 60 11.91 31.68 -3.67
C SER A 60 10.97 30.76 -4.44
N GLN A 61 10.13 31.36 -5.28
CA GLN A 61 9.39 30.75 -6.39
C GLN A 61 10.31 30.11 -7.46
N LEU A 62 11.47 29.58 -7.05
CA LEU A 62 12.38 28.90 -7.94
C LEU A 62 11.66 27.63 -8.41
N LYS A 63 11.20 27.69 -9.67
CA LYS A 63 11.01 26.56 -10.55
C LYS A 63 12.36 25.82 -10.73
N ILE A 64 12.99 25.40 -9.63
CA ILE A 64 13.79 24.19 -9.68
C ILE A 64 12.73 23.15 -10.03
N ASP A 65 12.87 22.51 -11.19
CA ASP A 65 11.95 21.48 -11.61
C ASP A 65 11.86 20.47 -10.45
N LYS A 66 10.79 20.60 -9.64
CA LYS A 66 10.65 19.93 -8.32
C LYS A 66 10.73 18.40 -8.43
N LEU A 67 10.68 17.91 -9.66
CA LEU A 67 10.78 16.52 -10.09
C LEU A 67 12.23 16.06 -10.34
N GLU A 68 13.21 16.94 -10.56
CA GLU A 68 14.61 16.54 -10.79
C GLU A 68 15.27 15.97 -9.53
N LEU A 69 14.86 16.43 -8.34
CA LEU A 69 15.32 15.90 -7.05
C LEU A 69 14.65 14.57 -6.68
N LEU A 70 13.55 14.24 -7.36
CA LEU A 70 12.83 12.99 -7.17
C LEU A 70 13.54 11.90 -7.99
N ARG A 71 14.40 11.12 -7.33
CA ARG A 71 15.15 10.06 -8.00
C ARG A 71 14.24 8.88 -8.23
N LYS A 72 13.92 8.57 -9.48
CA LYS A 72 13.24 7.33 -9.84
C LYS A 72 14.17 6.14 -9.59
N LEU A 73 13.75 5.22 -8.73
CA LEU A 73 14.54 4.06 -8.31
C LEU A 73 14.15 2.79 -9.06
N ALA A 74 12.85 2.60 -9.28
CA ALA A 74 12.31 1.40 -9.90
C ALA A 74 11.01 1.69 -10.66
N SER A 75 10.67 0.78 -11.57
CA SER A 75 9.44 0.82 -12.36
C SER A 75 9.01 -0.60 -12.70
N VAL A 76 7.69 -0.84 -12.71
CA VAL A 76 7.08 -2.02 -13.32
C VAL A 76 5.92 -1.56 -14.19
N GLU A 77 5.86 -2.10 -15.40
CA GLU A 77 4.82 -1.81 -16.39
C GLU A 77 4.63 -3.08 -17.24
N GLY A 78 3.40 -3.35 -17.64
CA GLY A 78 3.13 -4.47 -18.54
C GLY A 78 1.67 -4.87 -18.55
N LYS A 79 1.35 -5.79 -19.46
CA LYS A 79 0.01 -6.38 -19.61
C LYS A 79 -0.41 -7.23 -18.43
N ASP A 80 0.52 -7.74 -17.63
CA ASP A 80 0.21 -8.60 -16.48
C ASP A 80 0.31 -7.85 -15.14
N VAL A 81 0.38 -6.52 -15.16
CA VAL A 81 0.52 -5.70 -13.96
C VAL A 81 -0.88 -5.24 -13.51
N PRO A 82 -1.34 -5.59 -12.29
CA PRO A 82 -2.67 -5.20 -11.83
C PRO A 82 -2.83 -3.69 -11.63
N TYR A 83 -4.04 -3.20 -11.87
CA TYR A 83 -4.46 -1.84 -11.53
C TYR A 83 -4.80 -1.69 -10.07
N ASP A 84 -4.66 -0.47 -9.55
CA ASP A 84 -5.10 -0.11 -8.21
C ASP A 84 -4.59 -1.07 -7.12
N THR A 85 -3.33 -1.51 -7.23
CA THR A 85 -2.67 -2.31 -6.19
C THR A 85 -2.56 -1.48 -4.92
N GLY A 86 -2.73 -2.14 -3.78
CA GLY A 86 -2.42 -1.52 -2.49
C GLY A 86 -0.92 -1.57 -2.24
N CYS A 87 -0.38 -0.58 -1.54
CA CYS A 87 1.04 -0.51 -1.23
C CYS A 87 1.31 -0.33 0.26
N CYS A 88 2.39 -0.95 0.75
CA CYS A 88 2.88 -0.72 2.11
C CYS A 88 4.40 -0.84 2.19
N LEU A 89 4.97 -0.30 3.26
CA LEU A 89 6.30 -0.67 3.72
C LEU A 89 6.13 -1.89 4.65
N PHE A 90 6.97 -2.91 4.48
CA PHE A 90 7.07 -4.05 5.38
C PHE A 90 8.55 -4.36 5.59
N GLY A 91 9.06 -4.09 6.79
CA GLY A 91 10.51 -4.10 7.04
C GLY A 91 11.26 -3.13 6.13
N SER A 92 12.21 -3.63 5.33
CA SER A 92 13.00 -2.85 4.36
C SER A 92 12.44 -2.89 2.93
N GLN A 93 11.21 -3.36 2.75
CA GLN A 93 10.63 -3.61 1.43
C GLN A 93 9.35 -2.80 1.22
N ILE A 94 9.22 -2.23 0.02
CA ILE A 94 7.96 -1.67 -0.47
C ILE A 94 7.24 -2.78 -1.22
N LEU A 95 6.03 -3.13 -0.75
CA LEU A 95 5.20 -4.17 -1.33
C LEU A 95 4.03 -3.56 -2.09
N LEU A 96 3.67 -4.18 -3.21
CA LEU A 96 2.42 -3.97 -3.93
C LEU A 96 1.66 -5.29 -3.94
N ALA A 97 0.39 -5.29 -3.56
CA ALA A 97 -0.42 -6.50 -3.49
C ALA A 97 -1.81 -6.29 -4.06
N GLY A 98 -2.38 -7.37 -4.60
CA GLY A 98 -3.72 -7.41 -5.15
C GLY A 98 -3.90 -6.52 -6.39
N GLY A 99 -5.03 -5.81 -6.45
CA GLY A 99 -5.40 -4.97 -7.58
C GLY A 99 -6.25 -5.70 -8.62
N ARG A 100 -6.88 -4.94 -9.53
CA ARG A 100 -7.70 -5.49 -10.60
C ARG A 100 -6.81 -5.97 -11.74
N LYS A 101 -7.06 -7.17 -12.25
CA LYS A 101 -6.38 -7.63 -13.46
C LYS A 101 -6.78 -6.73 -14.64
N PRO A 102 -5.86 -6.50 -15.57
CA PRO A 102 -6.20 -5.85 -16.82
C PRO A 102 -7.12 -6.70 -17.68
N GLU A 103 -8.08 -6.03 -18.35
CA GLU A 103 -9.06 -6.66 -19.23
C GLU A 103 -8.38 -7.27 -20.46
N ASP A 104 -8.66 -8.55 -20.75
CA ASP A 104 -8.32 -9.13 -22.04
C ASP A 104 -9.35 -8.68 -23.08
N LEU A 105 -8.92 -7.80 -24.00
CA LEU A 105 -9.76 -7.23 -25.06
C LEU A 105 -10.32 -8.27 -26.06
N GLU A 106 -9.99 -9.56 -25.91
CA GLU A 106 -10.53 -10.65 -26.73
C GLU A 106 -11.71 -11.40 -26.08
N GLN A 107 -12.12 -11.05 -24.85
CA GLN A 107 -13.31 -11.62 -24.23
C GLN A 107 -14.59 -10.87 -24.63
N ASP A 108 -15.60 -11.66 -25.00
CA ASP A 108 -16.91 -11.28 -25.54
C ASP A 108 -17.65 -10.26 -24.63
N ASP A 109 -18.36 -9.33 -25.26
CA ASP A 109 -19.04 -8.12 -24.73
C ASP A 109 -20.16 -8.41 -23.71
N THR A 110 -20.26 -9.66 -23.24
CA THR A 110 -21.31 -10.16 -22.34
C THR A 110 -20.82 -10.40 -20.90
N SER A 111 -19.53 -10.25 -20.61
CA SER A 111 -18.96 -10.36 -19.25
C SER A 111 -18.56 -9.00 -18.66
N LEU A 112 -19.40 -7.98 -18.84
CA LEU A 112 -19.29 -6.77 -18.05
C LEU A 112 -19.34 -7.19 -16.55
N TYR A 113 -18.27 -6.88 -15.81
CA TYR A 113 -18.14 -6.96 -14.34
C TYR A 113 -17.58 -8.24 -13.68
N GLU A 114 -16.92 -9.17 -14.37
CA GLU A 114 -16.03 -10.08 -13.62
C GLU A 114 -14.82 -9.27 -13.13
N LEU A 115 -14.89 -8.82 -11.88
CA LEU A 115 -13.88 -8.07 -11.12
C LEU A 115 -12.66 -8.96 -10.82
N ASP A 116 -12.05 -9.49 -11.87
CA ASP A 116 -10.99 -10.45 -11.74
C ASP A 116 -9.77 -9.74 -11.15
N ALA A 117 -9.38 -10.10 -9.93
CA ALA A 117 -8.33 -9.43 -9.18
C ALA A 117 -7.06 -10.28 -9.10
N GLY A 118 -5.91 -9.62 -9.09
CA GLY A 118 -4.60 -10.27 -9.03
C GLY A 118 -4.35 -10.88 -7.65
N THR A 119 -3.67 -12.03 -7.62
CA THR A 119 -3.17 -12.67 -6.38
C THR A 119 -1.69 -12.36 -6.13
N GLN A 120 -1.05 -11.68 -7.08
CA GLN A 120 0.38 -11.49 -7.12
C GLN A 120 0.84 -10.42 -6.13
N ILE A 121 2.00 -10.68 -5.53
CA ILE A 121 2.75 -9.72 -4.74
C ILE A 121 3.92 -9.22 -5.58
N TYR A 122 4.17 -7.92 -5.57
CA TYR A 122 5.36 -7.31 -6.14
C TYR A 122 6.13 -6.62 -5.02
N LEU A 123 7.46 -6.62 -5.11
CA LEU A 123 8.31 -6.00 -4.09
C LEU A 123 9.43 -5.18 -4.70
N PHE A 124 9.84 -4.18 -3.94
CA PHE A 124 11.05 -3.41 -4.15
C PHE A 124 11.83 -3.33 -2.84
N GLU A 125 13.11 -3.68 -2.89
CA GLU A 125 14.04 -3.53 -1.77
C GLU A 125 14.42 -2.07 -1.62
N ALA A 126 14.03 -1.45 -0.51
CA ALA A 126 14.36 -0.06 -0.21
C ALA A 126 15.81 0.11 0.28
N ASP A 127 16.50 -0.99 0.63
CA ASP A 127 17.87 -0.96 1.15
C ASP A 127 18.91 -0.87 0.02
N ASP A 128 19.79 0.13 0.11
CA ASP A 128 20.87 0.40 -0.84
C ASP A 128 22.09 -0.52 -0.63
N ASN A 129 22.09 -1.36 0.40
CA ASN A 129 23.22 -2.22 0.69
C ASN A 129 23.32 -3.37 -0.32
N GLU A 130 24.22 -3.25 -1.30
CA GLU A 130 24.48 -4.27 -2.33
C GLU A 130 24.76 -5.68 -1.77
N LYS A 131 25.24 -5.77 -0.52
CA LYS A 131 25.47 -7.04 0.17
C LYS A 131 24.17 -7.79 0.49
N THR A 132 23.07 -7.08 0.72
CA THR A 132 21.76 -7.66 1.03
C THR A 132 21.04 -8.09 -0.25
N LYS A 133 21.19 -7.33 -1.35
CA LYS A 133 20.70 -7.70 -2.69
C LYS A 133 21.17 -9.10 -3.10
N ALA A 134 22.44 -9.44 -2.84
CA ALA A 134 23.00 -10.76 -3.16
C ALA A 134 22.50 -11.93 -2.26
N LYS A 135 21.96 -11.66 -1.07
CA LYS A 135 21.46 -12.71 -0.16
C LYS A 135 20.07 -13.20 -0.54
N VAL A 136 19.19 -12.31 -1.03
CA VAL A 136 17.83 -12.65 -1.46
C VAL A 136 17.86 -13.56 -2.69
N TYR A 137 18.77 -13.34 -3.65
CA TYR A 137 18.96 -14.23 -4.80
C TYR A 137 19.46 -15.64 -4.44
N ASN A 138 20.14 -15.80 -3.30
CA ASN A 138 20.80 -17.07 -2.95
C ASN A 138 20.00 -17.96 -1.98
N HIS A 139 18.94 -17.46 -1.34
CA HIS A 139 18.13 -18.29 -0.43
C HIS A 139 16.95 -19.02 -1.10
N GLY A 140 16.69 -18.79 -2.40
CA GLY A 140 15.66 -19.50 -3.17
C GLY A 140 16.14 -20.70 -4.00
N ASN A 141 17.46 -20.95 -4.10
CA ASN A 141 17.99 -21.98 -5.00
C ASN A 141 18.61 -23.16 -4.24
N ARG A 142 17.75 -24.12 -3.89
CA ARG A 142 18.14 -25.53 -3.80
C ARG A 142 17.44 -26.41 -4.82
N PHE A 143 17.07 -25.90 -6.00
CA PHE A 143 16.83 -26.74 -7.18
C PHE A 143 17.16 -25.96 -8.46
N GLY A 144 18.08 -26.49 -9.27
CA GLY A 144 18.21 -26.15 -10.70
C GLY A 144 19.19 -25.02 -11.04
N SER A 145 20.43 -25.40 -11.32
CA SER A 145 21.43 -24.60 -12.01
C SER A 145 21.02 -24.23 -13.44
N PHE A 146 20.97 -22.94 -13.77
CA PHE A 146 21.15 -22.44 -15.13
C PHE A 146 22.13 -21.25 -15.13
N PRO A 147 23.08 -21.18 -16.09
CA PRO A 147 24.07 -20.11 -16.14
C PRO A 147 23.44 -18.81 -16.67
N PRO A 148 23.97 -17.62 -16.29
CA PRO A 148 23.43 -16.35 -16.76
C PRO A 148 23.85 -16.09 -18.22
N PRO A 149 22.95 -15.62 -19.09
CA PRO A 149 23.36 -15.07 -20.37
C PRO A 149 23.91 -13.66 -20.14
N HIS A 150 25.15 -13.47 -20.59
CA HIS A 150 25.78 -12.17 -20.76
C HIS A 150 24.90 -11.25 -21.62
N SER A 151 24.52 -10.10 -21.09
CA SER A 151 24.33 -8.90 -21.92
C SER A 151 24.51 -7.65 -21.08
N HIS A 152 25.48 -6.84 -21.52
CA HIS A 152 25.80 -5.54 -20.98
C HIS A 152 24.68 -4.55 -21.31
N SER A 153 24.00 -4.02 -20.29
CA SER A 153 23.46 -2.67 -20.33
C SER A 153 23.42 -2.11 -18.92
N HIS A 154 24.10 -0.99 -18.70
CA HIS A 154 24.10 -0.26 -17.44
C HIS A 154 22.75 0.46 -17.29
N SER A 155 21.80 -0.15 -16.58
CA SER A 155 20.72 0.55 -15.89
C SER A 155 20.89 0.32 -14.39
N HIS A 156 21.30 1.35 -13.66
CA HIS A 156 21.47 1.31 -12.20
C HIS A 156 20.14 1.39 -11.42
N GLY A 157 19.00 1.05 -12.04
CA GLY A 157 17.70 1.02 -11.37
C GLY A 157 17.37 -0.40 -10.91
N GLY A 158 17.10 -0.58 -9.61
CA GLY A 158 16.54 -1.83 -9.11
C GLY A 158 15.17 -2.10 -9.74
N GLY A 159 14.85 -3.36 -10.03
CA GLY A 159 13.53 -3.73 -10.52
C GLY A 159 12.51 -3.87 -9.39
N ILE A 160 11.24 -3.53 -9.65
CA ILE A 160 10.12 -4.09 -8.87
C ILE A 160 9.92 -5.51 -9.40
N ILE A 161 10.04 -6.51 -8.54
CA ILE A 161 10.02 -7.93 -8.93
C ILE A 161 8.78 -8.64 -8.40
N LYS A 162 8.31 -9.66 -9.11
CA LYS A 162 7.26 -10.56 -8.62
C LYS A 162 7.79 -11.31 -7.39
N GLY A 163 7.09 -11.20 -6.27
CA GLY A 163 7.46 -11.72 -4.96
C GLY A 163 7.14 -13.20 -4.72
N GLY A 164 6.88 -13.98 -5.77
CA GLY A 164 6.43 -15.38 -5.63
C GLY A 164 7.39 -16.29 -4.84
N CYS A 165 8.69 -15.96 -4.80
CA CYS A 165 9.67 -16.72 -4.02
C CYS A 165 9.72 -16.35 -2.52
N CYS A 166 9.19 -15.19 -2.12
CA CYS A 166 9.30 -14.68 -0.75
C CYS A 166 7.93 -14.57 -0.05
N TYR A 167 6.89 -14.24 -0.81
CA TYR A 167 5.56 -13.93 -0.29
C TYR A 167 4.47 -14.89 -0.77
N GLY A 168 4.78 -15.80 -1.69
CA GLY A 168 3.78 -16.63 -2.34
C GLY A 168 2.72 -15.79 -3.07
N GLU A 169 1.50 -16.31 -3.13
CA GLU A 169 0.34 -15.66 -3.74
C GLU A 169 -0.81 -15.60 -2.74
N LEU A 170 -1.63 -14.56 -2.85
CA LEU A 170 -2.89 -14.47 -2.10
C LEU A 170 -3.80 -15.64 -2.47
N HIS A 171 -4.57 -16.16 -1.52
CA HIS A 171 -5.52 -17.24 -1.80
C HIS A 171 -6.62 -16.79 -2.76
N GLN A 172 -6.94 -15.50 -2.77
CA GLN A 172 -7.96 -14.93 -3.62
C GLN A 172 -7.56 -13.50 -4.04
N GLY A 173 -7.92 -13.12 -5.27
CA GLY A 173 -7.64 -11.78 -5.78
C GLY A 173 -8.32 -10.70 -4.93
N LYS A 174 -7.62 -9.57 -4.71
CA LYS A 174 -8.10 -8.48 -3.86
C LYS A 174 -8.26 -7.19 -4.65
N PRO A 175 -9.48 -6.81 -5.11
CA PRO A 175 -9.69 -5.51 -5.72
C PRO A 175 -9.39 -4.37 -4.71
N GLN A 176 -8.78 -3.29 -5.22
CA GLN A 176 -8.51 -2.04 -4.51
C GLN A 176 -8.01 -2.21 -3.05
N PRO A 177 -7.03 -3.08 -2.78
CA PRO A 177 -6.82 -3.61 -1.45
C PRO A 177 -6.19 -2.59 -0.50
N LEU A 178 -6.55 -2.69 0.78
CA LEU A 178 -5.73 -2.15 1.86
C LEU A 178 -4.58 -3.14 2.13
N VAL A 179 -3.34 -2.66 2.00
CA VAL A 179 -2.14 -3.40 2.37
C VAL A 179 -1.49 -2.65 3.53
N VAL A 180 -1.22 -3.33 4.64
CA VAL A 180 -0.75 -2.66 5.86
C VAL A 180 0.07 -3.58 6.76
N GLU A 181 1.13 -3.01 7.35
CA GLU A 181 1.82 -3.61 8.49
C GLU A 181 1.19 -3.11 9.79
N VAL A 182 0.71 -4.03 10.64
CA VAL A 182 0.20 -3.73 11.98
C VAL A 182 0.78 -4.75 12.95
N ALA A 183 1.35 -4.27 14.06
CA ALA A 183 1.99 -5.14 15.06
C ALA A 183 3.06 -6.11 14.49
N GLY A 184 3.83 -5.65 13.49
CA GLY A 184 4.86 -6.46 12.83
C GLY A 184 4.31 -7.57 11.91
N LYS A 185 2.99 -7.59 11.68
CA LYS A 185 2.30 -8.52 10.78
C LYS A 185 1.81 -7.79 9.54
N LEU A 186 1.90 -8.45 8.40
CA LEU A 186 1.46 -7.91 7.11
C LEU A 186 0.06 -8.43 6.79
N PHE A 187 -0.85 -7.51 6.49
CA PHE A 187 -2.24 -7.81 6.17
C PHE A 187 -2.63 -7.27 4.80
N VAL A 188 -3.52 -8.01 4.11
CA VAL A 188 -4.18 -7.59 2.87
C VAL A 188 -5.68 -7.76 3.02
N LEU A 189 -6.41 -6.66 2.87
CA LEU A 189 -7.87 -6.61 2.94
C LEU A 189 -8.44 -6.11 1.62
N SER A 190 -9.38 -6.86 1.04
CA SER A 190 -10.11 -6.44 -0.15
C SER A 190 -10.96 -5.21 0.12
N SER A 191 -11.01 -4.30 -0.84
CA SER A 191 -11.98 -3.20 -0.92
C SER A 191 -12.85 -3.41 -2.16
N GLY A 192 -14.08 -2.91 -2.18
CA GLY A 192 -14.89 -2.90 -3.41
C GLY A 192 -16.20 -3.69 -3.33
N PRO A 193 -16.96 -3.75 -4.43
CA PRO A 193 -18.41 -4.00 -4.41
C PRO A 193 -18.82 -5.41 -3.96
N VAL A 194 -20.13 -5.49 -3.69
CA VAL A 194 -21.02 -6.47 -3.03
C VAL A 194 -20.68 -7.97 -3.16
N ASP A 195 -19.84 -8.39 -4.10
CA ASP A 195 -19.34 -9.76 -4.21
C ASP A 195 -17.86 -9.80 -3.80
N PHE A 196 -17.60 -9.67 -2.49
CA PHE A 196 -16.23 -9.83 -1.99
C PHE A 196 -15.72 -11.19 -2.39
N PRO A 197 -14.61 -11.26 -3.13
CA PRO A 197 -13.99 -12.53 -3.40
C PRO A 197 -13.45 -13.04 -2.05
N SER A 198 -14.11 -14.06 -1.50
CA SER A 198 -13.74 -14.65 -0.23
C SER A 198 -12.61 -15.67 -0.45
N PRO A 199 -11.57 -15.68 0.40
CA PRO A 199 -11.38 -14.85 1.59
C PRO A 199 -10.99 -13.40 1.27
N ALA A 200 -11.69 -12.41 1.84
CA ALA A 200 -11.42 -10.98 1.65
C ALA A 200 -10.26 -10.47 2.50
N PHE A 201 -9.97 -11.11 3.64
CA PHE A 201 -8.93 -10.70 4.58
C PHE A 201 -7.87 -11.78 4.79
N GLU A 202 -6.59 -11.43 4.63
CA GLU A 202 -5.47 -12.36 4.76
C GLU A 202 -4.29 -11.75 5.53
N GLU A 203 -3.59 -12.59 6.29
CA GLU A 203 -2.35 -12.28 7.01
C GLU A 203 -1.19 -13.08 6.42
N PHE A 204 -0.05 -12.44 6.21
CA PHE A 204 1.15 -13.12 5.76
C PHE A 204 1.85 -13.86 6.91
N ASN A 205 2.00 -15.18 6.78
CA ASN A 205 2.76 -15.99 7.71
C ASN A 205 4.24 -16.04 7.28
N SER A 206 5.06 -15.16 7.85
CA SER A 206 6.49 -15.05 7.53
C SER A 206 7.29 -16.34 7.77
N ASN A 207 6.88 -17.19 8.72
CA ASN A 207 7.56 -18.45 8.98
C ASN A 207 7.34 -19.49 7.88
N LYS A 208 6.19 -19.43 7.20
CA LYS A 208 5.78 -20.39 6.17
C LYS A 208 5.89 -19.83 4.75
N GLY A 209 6.00 -18.51 4.60
CA GLY A 209 5.99 -17.85 3.30
C GLY A 209 4.66 -17.96 2.56
N ILE A 210 3.54 -18.10 3.30
CA ILE A 210 2.19 -18.26 2.75
C ILE A 210 1.21 -17.31 3.44
N TRP A 211 0.10 -17.04 2.77
CA TRP A 211 -1.01 -16.27 3.33
C TRP A 211 -1.94 -17.16 4.16
N THR A 212 -2.47 -16.60 5.23
CA THR A 212 -3.46 -17.25 6.10
C THR A 212 -4.74 -16.45 6.01
N THR A 213 -5.84 -17.14 5.73
CA THR A 213 -7.17 -16.55 5.70
C THR A 213 -7.59 -16.11 7.10
N LEU A 214 -8.08 -14.88 7.19
CA LEU A 214 -8.71 -14.31 8.36
C LEU A 214 -10.23 -14.16 8.13
N PRO A 215 -11.00 -13.97 9.20
CA PRO A 215 -12.43 -13.68 9.08
C PRO A 215 -12.66 -12.41 8.27
N ASP A 216 -13.57 -12.50 7.31
CA ASP A 216 -13.98 -11.35 6.53
C ASP A 216 -14.64 -10.29 7.43
N PRO A 217 -14.45 -8.99 7.15
CA PRO A 217 -15.20 -7.96 7.86
C PRO A 217 -16.71 -8.22 7.72
N PRO A 218 -17.53 -7.84 8.71
CA PRO A 218 -18.98 -8.09 8.66
C PRO A 218 -19.57 -7.61 7.34
N PRO A 219 -20.51 -8.39 6.75
CA PRO A 219 -21.04 -8.10 5.43
C PRO A 219 -21.69 -6.72 5.45
N TYR A 220 -21.27 -5.87 4.53
CA TYR A 220 -21.82 -4.55 4.36
C TYR A 220 -23.16 -4.72 3.64
N THR A 221 -24.26 -4.57 4.37
CA THR A 221 -25.59 -4.59 3.76
C THR A 221 -25.78 -3.33 2.92
N GLY A 222 -25.74 -3.46 1.60
CA GLY A 222 -26.10 -2.39 0.65
C GLY A 222 -25.14 -2.21 -0.53
N ASP A 223 -25.52 -1.37 -1.48
CA ASP A 223 -24.78 -1.10 -2.73
C ASP A 223 -23.50 -0.24 -2.55
N CYS A 224 -23.01 -0.09 -1.32
CA CYS A 224 -21.92 0.83 -1.02
C CYS A 224 -20.56 0.23 -1.36
N ARG A 225 -19.80 0.90 -2.22
CA ARG A 225 -18.59 0.36 -2.87
C ARG A 225 -17.28 0.85 -2.27
N ASP A 226 -17.33 1.89 -1.44
CA ASP A 226 -16.16 2.63 -0.98
C ASP A 226 -15.92 2.42 0.50
N PHE A 227 -14.71 1.94 0.82
CA PHE A 227 -14.26 1.73 2.18
C PHE A 227 -13.39 2.87 2.67
N SER A 228 -13.58 3.19 3.94
CA SER A 228 -12.73 4.10 4.70
C SER A 228 -12.01 3.32 5.78
N TYR A 229 -10.72 3.63 5.95
CA TYR A 229 -9.81 2.88 6.81
C TYR A 229 -9.09 3.80 7.78
N ALA A 230 -8.91 3.33 9.02
CA ALA A 230 -7.99 3.93 9.98
C ALA A 230 -7.21 2.84 10.71
N ILE A 231 -5.93 3.11 10.96
CA ILE A 231 -5.07 2.22 11.74
C ILE A 231 -4.77 2.92 13.06
N VAL A 232 -5.19 2.33 14.18
CA VAL A 232 -5.07 2.93 15.51
C VAL A 232 -4.40 1.92 16.44
N GLY A 233 -3.15 2.16 16.81
CA GLY A 233 -2.37 1.18 17.58
C GLY A 233 -2.25 -0.13 16.81
N THR A 234 -2.79 -1.20 17.39
CA THR A 234 -2.84 -2.55 16.83
C THR A 234 -4.13 -2.84 16.06
N LYS A 235 -5.01 -1.85 15.89
CA LYS A 235 -6.35 -2.03 15.33
C LYS A 235 -6.44 -1.57 13.90
N ILE A 236 -6.94 -2.44 13.04
CA ILE A 236 -7.39 -2.14 11.68
C ILE A 236 -8.87 -1.81 11.77
N MET A 237 -9.24 -0.58 11.46
CA MET A 237 -10.62 -0.10 11.51
C MET A 237 -11.15 0.15 10.11
N VAL A 238 -12.40 -0.23 9.86
CA VAL A 238 -13.05 -0.12 8.56
C VAL A 238 -14.49 0.34 8.71
N SER A 239 -14.96 1.19 7.80
CA SER A 239 -16.39 1.50 7.63
C SER A 239 -16.71 1.77 6.17
N THR A 240 -17.98 1.58 5.81
CA THR A 240 -18.56 2.24 4.63
C THR A 240 -19.21 3.56 5.05
N PRO A 241 -19.59 4.43 4.11
CA PRO A 241 -20.43 5.61 4.37
C PRO A 241 -21.73 5.38 5.15
N ILE A 242 -22.23 4.14 5.22
CA ILE A 242 -23.52 3.81 5.86
C ILE A 242 -23.40 2.80 6.99
N SER A 243 -22.21 2.26 7.26
CA SER A 243 -22.01 1.23 8.29
C SER A 243 -21.38 1.81 9.54
N SER A 244 -21.57 1.12 10.67
CA SER A 244 -20.73 1.30 11.85
C SER A 244 -19.25 1.05 11.51
N VAL A 245 -18.36 1.56 12.35
CA VAL A 245 -16.93 1.26 12.28
C VAL A 245 -16.66 -0.07 12.96
N PHE A 246 -16.11 -1.01 12.19
CA PHE A 246 -15.66 -2.30 12.66
C PHE A 246 -14.14 -2.28 12.89
N CYS A 247 -13.69 -3.00 13.90
CA CYS A 247 -12.28 -3.12 14.25
C CYS A 247 -11.85 -4.58 14.28
N PHE A 248 -10.66 -4.82 13.75
CA PHE A 248 -9.88 -6.03 13.95
C PHE A 248 -8.62 -5.66 14.74
N ASP A 249 -8.40 -6.32 15.88
CA ASP A 249 -7.22 -6.11 16.71
C ASP A 249 -6.17 -7.18 16.42
N ALA A 250 -5.07 -6.78 15.78
CA ALA A 250 -4.01 -7.68 15.31
C ALA A 250 -3.23 -8.36 16.47
N ASP A 251 -3.28 -7.77 17.67
CA ASP A 251 -2.59 -8.27 18.86
C ASP A 251 -3.54 -8.83 19.92
N ALA A 252 -4.84 -8.95 19.60
CA ALA A 252 -5.76 -9.62 20.50
C ALA A 252 -5.32 -11.08 20.73
N PRO A 253 -5.48 -11.61 21.97
CA PRO A 253 -5.13 -13.00 22.28
C PRO A 253 -5.95 -14.02 21.46
N ASN A 254 -7.11 -13.61 20.95
CA ASN A 254 -7.93 -14.34 19.98
C ASN A 254 -8.07 -13.50 18.70
N PRO A 255 -7.04 -13.45 17.84
CA PRO A 255 -7.09 -12.68 16.60
C PRO A 255 -8.00 -13.41 15.61
N GLY A 256 -9.26 -13.02 15.56
CA GLY A 256 -10.24 -13.75 14.75
C GLY A 256 -11.66 -13.24 14.85
N GLN A 257 -11.88 -12.01 15.31
CA GLN A 257 -13.22 -11.45 15.31
C GLN A 257 -13.18 -9.95 15.09
N TRP A 258 -14.05 -9.50 14.19
CA TRP A 258 -14.36 -8.09 14.03
C TRP A 258 -15.37 -7.66 15.09
N SER A 259 -15.13 -6.51 15.72
CA SER A 259 -16.03 -5.92 16.71
C SER A 259 -16.46 -4.51 16.30
N VAL A 260 -17.67 -4.10 16.66
CA VAL A 260 -18.12 -2.71 16.48
C VAL A 260 -17.40 -1.80 17.47
N CYS A 261 -16.74 -0.75 16.97
CA CYS A 261 -16.03 0.24 17.77
C CYS A 261 -16.75 1.59 17.84
N CYS A 262 -17.42 1.99 16.78
CA CYS A 262 -18.20 3.21 16.70
C CYS A 262 -19.49 2.92 15.94
N ALA A 263 -20.62 3.41 16.43
CA ALA A 263 -21.91 3.25 15.77
C ALA A 263 -21.97 4.05 14.45
N GLU A 264 -21.32 5.21 14.42
CA GLU A 264 -21.28 6.11 13.26
C GLU A 264 -20.12 5.78 12.32
N PRO A 265 -20.30 5.95 10.99
CA PRO A 265 -19.25 5.75 9.99
C PRO A 265 -18.12 6.77 10.13
N PHE A 266 -17.00 6.49 9.48
CA PHE A 266 -15.93 7.49 9.36
C PHE A 266 -16.39 8.72 8.55
N PRO A 267 -16.07 9.95 9.01
CA PRO A 267 -16.40 11.18 8.31
C PRO A 267 -15.36 11.53 7.22
N PHE A 268 -14.82 10.52 6.52
CA PHE A 268 -13.81 10.68 5.49
C PHE A 268 -13.84 9.51 4.51
N GLU A 269 -13.19 9.67 3.35
CA GLU A 269 -12.99 8.63 2.34
C GLU A 269 -11.56 8.07 2.37
N GLY A 270 -11.42 6.78 2.06
CA GLY A 270 -10.13 6.13 1.90
C GLY A 270 -9.38 5.95 3.22
N LYS A 271 -8.04 5.93 3.16
CA LYS A 271 -7.19 5.69 4.33
C LYS A 271 -6.84 7.00 5.04
N ALA A 272 -7.21 7.12 6.31
CA ALA A 272 -6.79 8.23 7.15
C ALA A 272 -5.39 8.05 7.74
N LEU A 273 -4.69 9.17 7.94
CA LEU A 273 -3.47 9.24 8.74
C LEU A 273 -3.85 9.50 10.21
N VAL A 274 -3.48 8.59 11.10
CA VAL A 274 -3.73 8.70 12.54
C VAL A 274 -2.43 8.99 13.27
N LEU A 275 -2.42 10.05 14.07
CA LEU A 275 -1.27 10.46 14.90
C LEU A 275 -1.59 10.30 16.38
N ASP A 276 -0.63 9.74 17.11
CA ASP A 276 -0.64 9.71 18.56
C ASP A 276 -0.19 11.06 19.12
N LEU A 277 -0.92 11.56 20.12
CA LEU A 277 -0.52 12.72 20.90
C LEU A 277 0.23 12.26 22.16
N GLU A 278 1.39 12.87 22.42
CA GLU A 278 2.25 12.52 23.56
C GLU A 278 1.66 12.94 24.91
N GLU A 279 0.62 13.79 24.93
CA GLU A 279 -0.05 14.26 26.14
C GLU A 279 -1.50 13.72 26.20
N ASP A 280 -1.85 13.15 27.35
CA ASP A 280 -3.12 12.49 27.75
C ASP A 280 -3.30 11.00 27.39
N ASP A 281 -2.96 10.13 28.35
CA ASP A 281 -3.48 8.76 28.56
C ASP A 281 -3.59 7.84 27.32
N ASN A 282 -2.88 8.13 26.23
CA ASN A 282 -3.02 7.48 24.93
C ASN A 282 -4.44 7.51 24.32
N ARG A 283 -5.37 8.31 24.86
CA ARG A 283 -6.79 8.31 24.44
C ARG A 283 -7.08 9.25 23.27
N ASN A 284 -6.36 10.36 23.17
CA ASN A 284 -6.58 11.35 22.14
C ASN A 284 -5.70 11.07 20.91
N LYS A 285 -6.31 11.07 19.73
CA LYS A 285 -5.65 10.90 18.43
C LYS A 285 -6.04 12.04 17.50
N ILE A 286 -5.12 12.45 16.63
CA ILE A 286 -5.47 13.33 15.51
C ILE A 286 -5.64 12.46 14.27
N VAL A 287 -6.79 12.59 13.60
CA VAL A 287 -7.11 11.86 12.38
C VAL A 287 -7.15 12.85 11.22
N PHE A 288 -6.31 12.64 10.23
CA PHE A 288 -6.34 13.36 8.96
C PHE A 288 -6.95 12.45 7.89
N GLY A 289 -8.18 12.75 7.52
CA GLY A 289 -8.85 12.18 6.36
C GLY A 289 -9.00 13.22 5.25
N TYR A 290 -9.53 12.80 4.12
CA TYR A 290 -10.03 13.70 3.09
C TYR A 290 -11.47 13.31 2.75
N GLU A 291 -12.21 14.27 2.21
CA GLU A 291 -13.53 14.06 1.63
C GLU A 291 -13.46 14.53 0.18
N ARG A 292 -14.05 13.78 -0.75
CA ARG A 292 -14.26 14.29 -2.09
C ARG A 292 -15.46 15.22 -2.06
N ILE A 293 -15.20 16.53 -2.13
CA ILE A 293 -16.26 17.48 -2.44
C ILE A 293 -16.70 17.17 -3.87
N PRO A 294 -17.98 16.79 -4.11
CA PRO A 294 -18.46 16.60 -5.46
C PRO A 294 -18.25 17.91 -6.21
N GLY A 295 -17.43 17.87 -7.27
CA GLY A 295 -17.33 19.02 -8.16
C GLY A 295 -18.73 19.33 -8.66
N HIS A 296 -19.14 20.61 -8.64
CA HIS A 296 -20.27 21.05 -9.46
C HIS A 296 -19.98 20.61 -10.88
N GLY A 297 -20.63 19.52 -11.29
CA GLY A 297 -20.53 19.01 -12.64
C GLY A 297 -20.86 20.16 -13.58
N TYR A 298 -20.01 20.37 -14.57
CA TYR A 298 -20.50 20.97 -15.80
C TYR A 298 -21.63 20.07 -16.26
N ASP A 299 -22.84 20.59 -16.12
CA ASP A 299 -24.06 20.03 -16.65
C ASP A 299 -23.91 20.00 -18.17
N SER A 300 -23.39 18.89 -18.69
CA SER A 300 -23.47 18.57 -20.11
C SER A 300 -24.78 17.82 -20.37
N SER A 301 -25.89 18.35 -19.87
CA SER A 301 -27.16 18.21 -20.56
C SER A 301 -27.21 19.26 -21.67
N VAL A 302 -26.73 18.89 -22.85
CA VAL A 302 -27.14 19.57 -24.07
C VAL A 302 -28.16 18.65 -24.75
N ASN A 303 -29.37 19.17 -24.88
CA ASN A 303 -30.47 18.63 -25.68
C ASN A 303 -30.03 18.29 -27.11
#